data_AF-W8Q4U9-F1
#
_entry.id   AF-W8Q4U9-F1
#
_cell.length_a   1.000
_cell.length_b   1.000
_cell.length_c   1.000
_cell.angle_alpha   90.00
_cell.angle_beta   90.00
_cell.angle_gamma   90.00
#
_symmetry.space_group_name_H-M   'P 1'
#
loop_
_entity.id
_entity.type
_entity.pdbx_description
1 polymer ?
#
loop_
_entity_poly.entity_id
_entity_poly.type
_entity_poly.pdbx_seq_one_letter_code
_entity_poly.pdbx_strand_id
1 'polypeptide(L)'
;VNIWCAAGKGTFSADEDSRRLPASRLPEIVRHRSMILPQLAAPGVAAHEVTRLTGFKVIYGPVRAADLPEFLRLGCKADPAMRRVTFGFRERLALTPIEVVHSWMVALPILALLGLQRLLAGKSANWDIWTAFLPFAGAILAGAVIVPALLPWIPGRSFAFKGWLFGFLATWVYMALSKPGLAAALTYLTILPAIVGSMSLFFTGSSTYTNLSGVKKEMR
;
A
#
# COMPACT_ATOMS: atom_id res chain seq x y z
N VAL A 1 11.56 0.36 5.52
CA VAL A 1 10.93 -0.37 4.38
C VAL A 1 10.51 -1.74 4.87
N ASN A 2 9.33 -2.26 4.52
CA ASN A 2 8.92 -3.61 4.93
C ASN A 2 9.64 -4.69 4.08
N ILE A 3 9.66 -5.94 4.53
CA ILE A 3 10.41 -7.04 3.88
C ILE A 3 9.94 -7.28 2.44
N TRP A 4 8.63 -7.26 2.20
CA TRP A 4 8.05 -7.50 0.86
C TRP A 4 8.47 -6.43 -0.14
N CYS A 5 8.35 -5.16 0.25
CA CYS A 5 8.80 -4.02 -0.56
C CYS A 5 10.32 -4.04 -0.73
N ALA A 6 11.09 -4.43 0.29
CA ALA A 6 12.53 -4.51 0.19
C ALA A 6 12.98 -5.58 -0.82
N ALA A 7 12.31 -6.74 -0.79
CA ALA A 7 12.51 -7.83 -1.74
C ALA A 7 12.12 -7.41 -3.17
N GLY A 8 10.96 -6.79 -3.35
CA GLY A 8 10.53 -6.28 -4.66
C GLY A 8 11.41 -5.16 -5.22
N LYS A 9 12.07 -4.37 -4.35
CA LYS A 9 13.02 -3.32 -4.74
C LYS A 9 14.47 -3.80 -4.88
N GLY A 10 14.75 -5.08 -4.62
CA GLY A 10 16.10 -5.65 -4.68
C GLY A 10 17.03 -5.26 -3.51
N THR A 11 16.53 -4.49 -2.55
CA THR A 11 17.27 -4.11 -1.33
C THR A 11 17.33 -5.22 -0.28
N PHE A 12 16.47 -6.23 -0.41
CA PHE A 12 16.58 -7.52 0.28
C PHE A 12 16.69 -8.58 -0.82
N SER A 13 17.92 -8.98 -1.14
CA SER A 13 18.23 -9.86 -2.27
C SER A 13 19.25 -10.92 -1.92
N ALA A 14 19.35 -11.97 -2.76
CA ALA A 14 20.33 -13.03 -2.57
C ALA A 14 21.77 -12.52 -2.51
N ASP A 15 22.08 -11.51 -3.32
CA ASP A 15 23.37 -10.84 -3.38
C ASP A 15 23.66 -10.06 -2.07
N GLU A 16 22.67 -9.31 -1.56
CA GLU A 16 22.82 -8.59 -0.30
C GLU A 16 22.96 -9.56 0.89
N ASP A 17 22.13 -10.60 0.96
CA ASP A 17 22.22 -11.63 2.00
C ASP A 17 23.59 -12.32 1.98
N SER A 18 24.08 -12.67 0.79
CA SER A 18 25.36 -13.34 0.62
C SER A 18 26.55 -12.46 1.04
N ARG A 19 26.43 -11.13 0.95
CA ARG A 19 27.42 -10.18 1.48
C ARG A 19 27.30 -9.98 2.99
N ARG A 20 26.08 -9.89 3.51
CA ARG A 20 25.83 -9.60 4.94
C ARG A 20 26.15 -10.77 5.85
N LEU A 21 25.97 -11.99 5.37
CA LEU A 21 26.24 -13.21 6.15
C LEU A 21 27.71 -13.31 6.63
N PRO A 22 28.75 -13.21 5.77
CA PRO A 22 30.13 -13.20 6.24
C PRO A 22 30.48 -11.91 7.01
N ALA A 23 29.94 -10.76 6.59
CA ALA A 23 30.20 -9.49 7.27
C ALA A 23 29.70 -9.47 8.72
N SER A 24 28.66 -10.23 9.04
CA SER A 24 28.13 -10.39 10.40
C SER A 24 28.85 -11.46 11.23
N ARG A 25 29.87 -12.14 10.68
CA ARG A 25 30.61 -13.24 11.31
C ARG A 25 29.73 -14.39 11.81
N LEU A 26 28.47 -14.48 11.38
CA LEU A 26 27.58 -15.61 11.67
C LEU A 26 28.22 -16.96 11.34
N PRO A 27 28.99 -17.12 10.24
CA PRO A 27 29.69 -18.36 9.94
C PRO A 27 30.67 -18.85 11.00
N GLU A 28 31.17 -17.97 11.87
CA GLU A 28 32.11 -18.26 12.96
C GLU A 28 31.39 -18.56 14.28
N ILE A 29 30.14 -18.11 14.44
CA ILE A 29 29.38 -18.19 15.70
C ILE A 29 28.54 -19.48 15.76
N VAL A 30 27.93 -19.87 14.63
CA VAL A 30 27.02 -21.03 14.59
C VAL A 30 27.67 -22.25 13.95
N ARG A 31 27.39 -23.44 14.51
CA ARG A 31 27.89 -24.73 14.02
C ARG A 31 27.14 -25.25 12.79
N HIS A 32 25.91 -24.79 12.57
CA HIS A 32 25.09 -25.21 11.43
C HIS A 32 25.23 -24.25 10.24
N ARG A 33 24.93 -24.74 9.04
CA ARG A 33 24.89 -23.95 7.80
C ARG A 33 23.46 -23.81 7.31
N SER A 34 22.63 -23.16 8.13
CA SER A 34 21.22 -22.94 7.80
C SER A 34 20.76 -21.58 8.28
N MET A 35 19.98 -20.90 7.44
CA MET A 35 19.45 -19.56 7.70
C MET A 35 17.95 -19.56 7.43
N ILE A 36 17.19 -18.99 8.37
CA ILE A 36 15.75 -18.84 8.21
C ILE A 36 15.47 -17.43 7.68
N LEU A 37 14.83 -17.35 6.52
CA LEU A 37 14.39 -16.07 5.94
C LEU A 37 12.87 -15.93 6.04
N PRO A 38 12.35 -14.70 6.20
CA PRO A 38 10.91 -14.45 6.16
C PRO A 38 10.32 -14.92 4.82
N GLN A 39 9.13 -15.50 4.82
CA GLN A 39 8.54 -16.02 3.59
C GLN A 39 8.34 -14.94 2.52
N LEU A 40 8.03 -13.72 2.95
CA LEU A 40 7.82 -12.56 2.07
C LEU A 40 9.10 -12.04 1.41
N ALA A 41 10.28 -12.57 1.76
CA ALA A 41 11.54 -12.28 1.07
C ALA A 41 11.74 -13.12 -0.21
N ALA A 42 10.95 -14.19 -0.40
CA ALA A 42 11.10 -15.11 -1.53
C ALA A 42 11.09 -14.46 -2.92
N PRO A 43 10.34 -13.37 -3.20
CA PRO A 43 10.40 -12.70 -4.50
C PRO A 43 11.76 -12.05 -4.82
N GLY A 44 12.54 -11.68 -3.80
CA GLY A 44 13.83 -10.98 -3.97
C GLY A 44 15.04 -11.86 -3.68
N VAL A 45 14.88 -12.91 -2.88
CA VAL A 45 15.98 -13.79 -2.46
C VAL A 45 15.83 -15.17 -3.09
N ALA A 46 16.68 -15.48 -4.06
CA ALA A 46 16.81 -16.82 -4.62
C ALA A 46 17.59 -17.73 -3.65
N ALA A 47 16.89 -18.61 -2.93
CA ALA A 47 17.47 -19.51 -1.93
C ALA A 47 18.65 -20.35 -2.46
N HIS A 48 18.56 -20.82 -3.71
CA HIS A 48 19.60 -21.62 -4.35
C HIS A 48 20.87 -20.81 -4.62
N GLU A 49 20.75 -19.52 -4.96
CA GLU A 49 21.91 -18.64 -5.17
C GLU A 49 22.62 -18.35 -3.85
N VAL A 50 21.87 -18.01 -2.80
CA VAL A 50 22.45 -17.81 -1.45
C VAL A 50 23.17 -19.07 -1.00
N THR A 51 22.55 -20.25 -1.19
CA THR A 51 23.17 -21.53 -0.82
C THR A 51 24.44 -21.79 -1.62
N ARG A 52 24.44 -21.50 -2.93
CA ARG A 52 25.62 -21.64 -3.80
C ARG A 52 26.77 -20.71 -3.39
N LEU A 53 26.45 -19.46 -3.05
CA LEU A 53 27.45 -18.42 -2.74
C LEU A 53 28.01 -18.53 -1.32
N THR A 54 27.21 -18.98 -0.35
CA THR A 54 27.57 -18.95 1.07
C THR A 54 27.70 -20.33 1.72
N GLY A 55 27.19 -21.37 1.07
CA GLY A 55 27.04 -22.70 1.68
C GLY A 55 25.93 -22.80 2.73
N PHE A 56 25.23 -21.71 3.06
CA PHE A 56 24.11 -21.74 4.00
C PHE A 56 22.81 -22.12 3.29
N LYS A 57 22.20 -23.21 3.77
CA LYS A 57 20.87 -23.61 3.33
C LYS A 57 19.83 -22.59 3.80
N VAL A 58 19.15 -21.95 2.84
CA VAL A 58 18.03 -21.06 3.14
C VAL A 58 16.76 -21.86 3.37
N ILE A 59 16.08 -21.56 4.47
CA ILE A 59 14.77 -22.10 4.84
C ILE A 59 13.81 -20.92 4.94
N TYR A 60 12.71 -20.94 4.19
CA TYR A 60 11.67 -19.92 4.36
C TYR A 60 10.83 -20.24 5.59
N GLY A 61 10.89 -19.33 6.57
CA GLY A 61 10.10 -19.35 7.79
C GLY A 61 8.67 -18.87 7.58
N PRO A 62 7.94 -18.56 8.67
CA PRO A 62 6.57 -18.08 8.58
C PRO A 62 6.47 -16.66 8.01
N VAL A 63 5.25 -16.25 7.63
CA VAL A 63 4.92 -14.88 7.26
C VAL A 63 5.04 -13.93 8.46
N ARG A 64 4.58 -14.37 9.64
CA ARG A 64 4.58 -13.57 10.87
C ARG A 64 5.70 -14.03 11.79
N ALA A 65 6.47 -13.08 12.33
CA ALA A 65 7.54 -13.38 13.28
C ALA A 65 7.03 -14.05 14.57
N ALA A 66 5.77 -13.77 14.96
CA ALA A 66 5.14 -14.39 16.13
C ALA A 66 4.99 -15.92 16.01
N ASP A 67 4.95 -16.45 14.79
CA ASP A 67 4.82 -17.90 14.54
C ASP A 67 6.18 -18.61 14.58
N LEU A 68 7.29 -17.87 14.73
CA LEU A 68 8.65 -18.43 14.71
C LEU A 68 8.90 -19.49 15.79
N PRO A 69 8.46 -19.32 17.07
CA PRO A 69 8.66 -20.35 18.09
C PRO A 69 8.00 -21.67 17.73
N GLU A 70 6.76 -21.63 17.23
CA GLU A 70 6.02 -22.82 16.83
C GLU A 70 6.62 -23.45 15.56
N PHE A 71 7.04 -22.63 14.60
CA PHE A 71 7.77 -23.08 13.41
C PHE A 71 9.04 -23.86 13.77
N LEU A 72 9.80 -23.39 14.77
CA LEU A 72 10.99 -24.08 15.26
C LEU A 72 10.63 -25.38 15.99
N ARG A 73 9.56 -25.38 16.81
CA ARG A 73 9.05 -26.58 17.49
C ARG A 73 8.64 -27.68 16.51
N LEU A 74 8.09 -27.31 15.35
CA LEU A 74 7.72 -28.20 14.27
C LEU A 74 8.91 -28.65 13.39
N GLY A 75 10.15 -28.35 13.79
CA GLY A 75 11.35 -28.75 13.06
C GLY A 75 11.56 -27.95 11.77
N CYS A 76 11.30 -26.64 11.83
CA CYS A 76 11.38 -25.71 10.69
C CYS A 76 10.41 -26.06 9.55
N LYS A 77 9.22 -26.54 9.89
CA LYS A 77 8.13 -26.82 8.95
C LYS A 77 6.98 -25.85 9.18
N ALA A 78 6.78 -24.94 8.23
CA ALA A 78 5.68 -23.98 8.27
C ALA A 78 4.37 -24.65 7.86
N ASP A 79 3.41 -24.66 8.78
CA ASP A 79 2.02 -25.06 8.53
C ASP A 79 1.33 -24.12 7.50
N PRO A 80 0.35 -24.59 6.71
CA PRO A 80 -0.48 -23.75 5.85
C PRO A 80 -0.95 -22.42 6.44
N ALA A 81 -1.29 -22.33 7.73
CA ALA A 81 -1.69 -21.06 8.34
C ALA A 81 -0.54 -20.04 8.39
N MET A 82 0.66 -20.49 8.77
CA MET A 82 1.87 -19.67 8.85
C MET A 82 2.33 -19.14 7.49
N ARG A 83 1.86 -19.76 6.39
CA ARG A 83 2.21 -19.41 5.02
C ARG A 83 1.28 -18.39 4.37
N ARG A 84 0.17 -18.03 5.01
CA ARG A 84 -0.89 -17.20 4.41
C ARG A 84 -0.91 -15.81 5.04
N VAL A 85 -0.94 -14.80 4.19
CA VAL A 85 -1.36 -13.43 4.59
C VAL A 85 -2.88 -13.39 4.53
N THR A 86 -3.53 -13.08 5.66
CA THR A 86 -5.01 -13.03 5.73
C THR A 86 -5.61 -11.79 5.08
N PHE A 87 -4.82 -10.72 4.95
CA PHE A 87 -5.22 -9.40 4.48
C PHE A 87 -6.55 -8.91 5.10
N GLY A 88 -6.66 -9.09 6.42
CA GLY A 88 -7.82 -8.69 7.20
C GLY A 88 -7.94 -7.16 7.34
N PHE A 89 -8.99 -6.70 8.03
CA PHE A 89 -9.24 -5.27 8.23
C PHE A 89 -8.05 -4.53 8.88
N ARG A 90 -7.46 -5.09 9.93
CA ARG A 90 -6.31 -4.49 10.63
C ARG A 90 -5.05 -4.44 9.75
N GLU A 91 -4.80 -5.49 8.96
CA GLU A 91 -3.64 -5.56 8.07
C GLU A 91 -3.76 -4.55 6.92
N ARG A 92 -4.98 -4.29 6.42
CA ARG A 92 -5.25 -3.22 5.45
C ARG A 92 -5.01 -1.83 6.03
N LEU A 93 -5.49 -1.58 7.24
CA LEU A 93 -5.28 -0.29 7.91
C LEU A 93 -3.82 -0.04 8.29
N ALA A 94 -3.01 -1.08 8.49
CA ALA A 94 -1.58 -0.92 8.73
C ALA A 94 -0.84 -0.27 7.54
N LEU A 95 -1.42 -0.33 6.33
CA LEU A 95 -0.90 0.31 5.12
C LEU A 95 -1.41 1.75 4.97
N THR A 96 -2.47 2.14 5.67
CA THR A 96 -3.05 3.49 5.56
C THR A 96 -2.08 4.63 5.90
N PRO A 97 -1.21 4.55 6.93
CA PRO A 97 -0.32 5.67 7.26
C PRO A 97 0.58 6.09 6.11
N ILE A 98 1.10 5.11 5.34
CA ILE A 98 1.96 5.43 4.20
C ILE A 98 1.15 6.04 3.06
N GLU A 99 -0.11 5.65 2.85
CA GLU A 99 -0.98 6.28 1.85
C GLU A 99 -1.39 7.69 2.25
N VAL A 100 -1.67 7.93 3.53
CA VAL A 100 -1.94 9.27 4.05
C VAL A 100 -0.71 10.15 3.88
N VAL A 101 0.48 9.62 4.14
CA VAL A 101 1.72 10.35 3.83
C VAL A 101 1.75 10.67 2.36
N HIS A 102 1.61 9.72 1.43
CA HIS A 102 1.64 9.93 -0.04
C HIS A 102 0.53 10.83 -0.58
N SER A 103 -0.56 11.03 0.16
CA SER A 103 -1.65 11.91 -0.26
C SER A 103 -1.24 13.36 -0.48
N TRP A 104 -0.11 13.81 0.10
CA TRP A 104 0.49 15.12 -0.18
C TRP A 104 0.73 15.37 -1.67
N MET A 105 1.06 14.31 -2.42
CA MET A 105 1.30 14.38 -3.87
C MET A 105 0.05 14.81 -4.64
N VAL A 106 -1.14 14.61 -4.06
CA VAL A 106 -2.42 15.04 -4.61
C VAL A 106 -2.94 16.29 -3.93
N ALA A 107 -2.77 16.41 -2.61
CA ALA A 107 -3.22 17.57 -1.84
C ALA A 107 -2.52 18.88 -2.28
N LEU A 108 -1.20 18.85 -2.47
CA LEU A 108 -0.44 20.07 -2.81
C LEU A 108 -0.81 20.65 -4.18
N PRO A 109 -0.89 19.87 -5.29
CA PRO A 109 -1.36 20.40 -6.56
C PRO A 109 -2.77 20.99 -6.48
N ILE A 110 -3.68 20.37 -5.73
CA ILE A 110 -5.05 20.88 -5.55
C ILE A 110 -5.02 22.21 -4.80
N LEU A 111 -4.27 22.31 -3.69
CA LEU A 111 -4.13 23.56 -2.94
C LEU A 111 -3.49 24.67 -3.78
N ALA A 112 -2.47 24.34 -4.57
CA ALA A 112 -1.85 25.28 -5.50
C ALA A 112 -2.85 25.78 -6.56
N LEU A 113 -3.65 24.87 -7.14
CA LEU A 113 -4.67 25.23 -8.12
C LEU A 113 -5.77 26.12 -7.52
N LEU A 114 -6.26 25.79 -6.32
CA LEU A 114 -7.24 26.60 -5.60
C LEU A 114 -6.67 27.98 -5.23
N GLY A 115 -5.40 28.05 -4.84
CA GLY A 115 -4.70 29.30 -4.57
C GLY A 115 -4.57 30.16 -5.83
N LEU A 116 -4.14 29.57 -6.94
CA LEU A 116 -4.03 30.24 -8.23
C LEU A 116 -5.39 30.77 -8.72
N GLN A 117 -6.44 29.96 -8.63
CA GLN A 117 -7.80 30.38 -8.98
C GLN A 117 -8.24 31.62 -8.19
N ARG A 118 -7.89 31.70 -6.90
CA ARG A 118 -8.23 32.85 -6.06
C ARG A 118 -7.40 34.08 -6.39
N LEU A 119 -6.11 33.92 -6.64
CA LEU A 119 -5.23 34.99 -7.06
C LEU A 119 -5.75 35.63 -8.36
N LEU A 120 -6.12 34.81 -9.35
CA LEU A 120 -6.71 35.27 -10.61
C LEU A 120 -8.06 35.94 -10.42
N ALA A 121 -8.83 35.55 -9.40
CA ALA A 121 -10.09 36.18 -9.04
C ALA A 121 -9.94 37.46 -8.19
N GLY A 122 -8.71 37.91 -7.92
CA GLY A 122 -8.43 39.06 -7.07
C GLY A 122 -8.81 38.87 -5.60
N LYS A 123 -8.98 37.62 -5.15
CA LYS A 123 -9.38 37.28 -3.78
C LYS A 123 -8.17 36.92 -2.93
N SER A 124 -8.13 37.41 -1.69
CA SER A 124 -7.09 37.03 -0.73
C SER A 124 -7.17 35.53 -0.39
N ALA A 125 -6.02 34.92 -0.12
CA ALA A 125 -5.89 33.57 0.42
C ALA A 125 -6.26 33.55 1.92
N ASN A 126 -7.54 33.75 2.21
CA ASN A 126 -8.10 33.70 3.56
C ASN A 126 -8.59 32.29 3.91
N TRP A 127 -9.24 32.14 5.07
CA TRP A 127 -9.82 30.90 5.59
C TRP A 127 -10.69 30.12 4.58
N ASP A 128 -11.28 30.82 3.61
CA ASP A 128 -12.09 30.22 2.54
C ASP A 128 -11.34 29.23 1.63
N ILE A 129 -9.99 29.23 1.62
CA ILE A 129 -9.24 28.21 0.89
C ILE A 129 -9.39 26.83 1.54
N TRP A 130 -9.48 26.79 2.87
CA TRP A 130 -9.66 25.56 3.63
C TRP A 130 -11.06 24.99 3.48
N THR A 131 -12.08 25.86 3.44
CA THR A 131 -13.46 25.44 3.16
C THR A 131 -13.61 24.92 1.74
N ALA A 132 -12.92 25.53 0.77
CA ALA A 132 -12.88 25.05 -0.61
C ALA A 132 -12.11 23.72 -0.75
N PHE A 133 -11.09 23.50 0.08
CA PHE A 133 -10.29 22.27 0.09
C PHE A 133 -10.99 21.10 0.81
N LEU A 134 -11.90 21.37 1.73
CA LEU A 134 -12.60 20.37 2.53
C LEU A 134 -13.16 19.15 1.76
N PRO A 135 -13.90 19.31 0.64
CA PRO A 135 -14.36 18.16 -0.14
C PRO A 135 -13.23 17.32 -0.75
N PHE A 136 -12.11 17.97 -1.12
CA PHE A 136 -10.93 17.28 -1.64
C PHE A 136 -10.19 16.52 -0.54
N ALA A 137 -10.07 17.12 0.65
CA ALA A 137 -9.55 16.43 1.83
C ALA A 137 -10.39 15.20 2.17
N GLY A 138 -11.72 15.33 2.10
CA GLY A 138 -12.65 14.21 2.27
C GLY A 138 -12.44 13.09 1.25
N ALA A 139 -12.28 13.45 -0.04
CA ALA A 139 -12.00 12.47 -1.10
C ALA A 139 -10.63 11.78 -0.91
N ILE A 140 -9.61 12.52 -0.51
CA ILE A 140 -8.28 11.97 -0.19
C ILE A 140 -8.39 10.95 0.94
N LEU A 141 -9.04 11.30 2.05
CA LEU A 141 -9.23 10.40 3.18
C LEU A 141 -10.11 9.19 2.82
N ALA A 142 -11.13 9.40 1.99
CA ALA A 142 -11.95 8.32 1.48
C ALA A 142 -11.12 7.30 0.69
N GLY A 143 -10.26 7.77 -0.23
CA GLY A 143 -9.41 6.89 -1.04
C GLY A 143 -8.26 6.25 -0.26
N ALA A 144 -7.63 6.99 0.66
CA ALA A 144 -6.47 6.49 1.41
C ALA A 144 -6.84 5.59 2.59
N VAL A 145 -8.02 5.78 3.19
CA VAL A 145 -8.44 5.09 4.42
C VAL A 145 -9.69 4.24 4.20
N ILE A 146 -10.77 4.86 3.73
CA ILE A 146 -12.10 4.23 3.76
C ILE A 146 -12.22 3.14 2.72
N VAL A 147 -11.80 3.39 1.48
CA VAL A 147 -11.86 2.39 0.41
C VAL A 147 -11.03 1.15 0.74
N PRO A 148 -9.77 1.26 1.19
CA PRO A 148 -8.99 0.09 1.62
C PRO A 148 -9.63 -0.66 2.77
N ALA A 149 -10.18 0.05 3.75
CA ALA A 149 -10.90 -0.55 4.87
C ALA A 149 -12.12 -1.34 4.37
N LEU A 150 -12.85 -0.80 3.40
CA LEU A 150 -14.10 -1.37 2.88
C LEU A 150 -13.93 -2.26 1.63
N LEU A 151 -12.70 -2.46 1.17
CA LEU A 151 -12.37 -3.05 -0.12
C LEU A 151 -13.06 -4.39 -0.46
N PRO A 152 -13.27 -5.34 0.47
CA PRO A 152 -13.96 -6.61 0.18
C PRO A 152 -15.45 -6.44 -0.09
N TRP A 153 -16.06 -5.39 0.46
CA TRP A 153 -17.50 -5.14 0.36
C TRP A 153 -17.86 -4.26 -0.84
N ILE A 154 -16.91 -3.50 -1.39
CA ILE A 154 -17.15 -2.68 -2.57
C ILE A 154 -17.15 -3.59 -3.82
N PRO A 155 -18.24 -3.59 -4.61
CA PRO A 155 -18.35 -4.43 -5.79
C PRO A 155 -17.38 -4.01 -6.90
N GLY A 156 -17.00 -4.97 -7.74
CA GLY A 156 -16.10 -4.76 -8.88
C GLY A 156 -14.77 -5.49 -8.73
N ARG A 157 -14.03 -5.59 -9.85
CA ARG A 157 -12.72 -6.27 -9.89
C ARG A 157 -11.54 -5.31 -9.76
N SER A 158 -11.62 -4.13 -10.37
CA SER A 158 -10.55 -3.12 -10.33
C SER A 158 -10.63 -2.26 -9.08
N PHE A 159 -9.47 -1.94 -8.50
CA PHE A 159 -9.32 -1.01 -7.38
C PHE A 159 -9.73 0.41 -7.79
N ALA A 160 -9.35 0.86 -8.98
CA ALA A 160 -9.77 2.16 -9.51
C ALA A 160 -11.30 2.27 -9.59
N PHE A 161 -11.96 1.23 -10.12
CA PHE A 161 -13.42 1.22 -10.22
C PHE A 161 -14.11 1.19 -8.86
N LYS A 162 -13.61 0.39 -7.91
CA LYS A 162 -14.11 0.36 -6.53
C LYS A 162 -13.99 1.74 -5.86
N GLY A 163 -12.82 2.37 -5.99
CA GLY A 163 -12.57 3.70 -5.47
C GLY A 163 -13.47 4.75 -6.11
N TRP A 164 -13.59 4.73 -7.44
CA TRP A 164 -14.48 5.63 -8.17
C TRP A 164 -15.94 5.46 -7.74
N LEU A 165 -16.43 4.22 -7.64
CA LEU A 165 -17.81 3.94 -7.23
C LEU A 165 -18.09 4.45 -5.82
N PHE A 166 -17.19 4.18 -4.86
CA PHE A 166 -17.31 4.69 -3.51
C PHE A 166 -17.24 6.23 -3.48
N GLY A 167 -16.29 6.81 -4.22
CA GLY A 167 -16.12 8.26 -4.35
C GLY A 167 -17.33 8.93 -4.97
N PHE A 168 -17.97 8.31 -5.96
CA PHE A 168 -19.21 8.79 -6.57
C PHE A 168 -20.35 8.84 -5.56
N LEU A 169 -20.55 7.74 -4.81
CA LEU A 169 -21.58 7.69 -3.76
C LEU A 169 -21.31 8.72 -2.66
N ALA A 170 -20.07 8.84 -2.18
CA ALA A 170 -19.68 9.82 -1.17
C ALA A 170 -19.88 11.26 -1.65
N THR A 171 -19.54 11.54 -2.91
CA THR A 171 -19.74 12.85 -3.54
C THR A 171 -21.21 13.19 -3.67
N TRP A 172 -22.04 12.21 -4.07
CA TRP A 172 -23.47 12.40 -4.20
C TRP A 172 -24.14 12.73 -2.85
N VAL A 173 -23.76 12.01 -1.79
CA VAL A 173 -24.19 12.31 -0.41
C VAL A 173 -23.73 13.71 0.02
N TYR A 174 -22.47 14.06 -0.23
CA TYR A 174 -21.94 15.39 0.09
C TYR A 174 -22.72 16.50 -0.62
N MET A 175 -23.06 16.33 -1.90
CA MET A 175 -23.83 17.29 -2.68
C MET A 175 -25.26 17.46 -2.14
N ALA A 176 -25.91 16.37 -1.72
CA ALA A 176 -27.24 16.42 -1.14
C ALA A 176 -27.29 17.27 0.16
N LEU A 177 -26.21 17.25 0.94
CA LEU A 177 -26.09 17.99 2.20
C LEU A 177 -25.64 19.44 1.99
N SER A 178 -24.61 19.66 1.16
CA SER A 178 -23.98 20.98 0.96
C SER A 178 -24.71 21.86 -0.05
N LYS A 179 -25.55 21.27 -0.92
CA LYS A 179 -26.31 21.95 -1.98
C LYS A 179 -25.46 22.97 -2.78
N PRO A 180 -24.33 22.52 -3.37
CA PRO A 180 -23.44 23.42 -4.09
C PRO A 180 -24.12 23.94 -5.37
N GLY A 181 -23.70 25.12 -5.83
CA GLY A 181 -24.14 25.64 -7.13
C GLY A 181 -23.76 24.71 -8.29
N LEU A 182 -24.45 24.83 -9.43
CA LEU A 182 -24.32 23.91 -10.57
C LEU A 182 -22.87 23.71 -11.05
N ALA A 183 -22.09 24.78 -11.13
CA ALA A 183 -20.68 24.70 -11.54
C ALA A 183 -19.86 23.85 -10.56
N ALA A 184 -20.00 24.09 -9.25
CA ALA A 184 -19.30 23.32 -8.21
C ALA A 184 -19.79 21.87 -8.14
N ALA A 185 -21.09 21.63 -8.33
CA ALA A 185 -21.67 20.29 -8.43
C ALA A 185 -21.01 19.46 -9.55
N LEU A 186 -20.89 20.03 -10.76
CA LEU A 186 -20.24 19.38 -11.89
C LEU A 186 -18.75 19.13 -11.62
N THR A 187 -18.05 20.09 -11.01
CA THR A 187 -16.65 19.92 -10.60
C THR A 187 -16.50 18.76 -9.63
N TYR A 188 -17.32 18.71 -8.57
CA TYR A 188 -17.22 17.68 -7.55
C TYR A 188 -17.54 16.30 -8.10
N LEU A 189 -18.61 16.15 -8.88
CA LEU A 189 -19.04 14.87 -9.45
C LEU A 189 -17.98 14.27 -10.39
N THR A 190 -17.18 15.12 -11.04
CA THR A 190 -16.14 14.68 -11.98
C THR A 190 -14.82 14.41 -11.27
N ILE A 191 -14.39 15.32 -10.39
CA ILE A 191 -13.04 15.29 -9.82
C ILE A 191 -12.94 14.42 -8.57
N LEU A 192 -13.90 14.50 -7.64
CA LEU A 192 -13.78 13.80 -6.36
C LEU A 192 -13.77 12.27 -6.54
N PRO A 193 -14.66 11.66 -7.35
CA PRO A 193 -14.60 10.22 -7.61
C PRO A 193 -13.30 9.79 -8.29
N ALA A 194 -12.75 10.62 -9.17
CA ALA A 194 -11.47 10.36 -9.83
C ALA A 194 -10.29 10.37 -8.83
N ILE A 195 -10.30 11.28 -7.84
CA ILE A 195 -9.32 11.30 -6.75
C ILE A 195 -9.43 10.02 -5.90
N VAL A 196 -10.65 9.64 -5.48
CA VAL A 196 -10.83 8.42 -4.69
C VAL A 196 -10.38 7.18 -5.46
N GLY A 197 -10.72 7.09 -6.75
CA GLY A 197 -10.29 6.02 -7.65
C GLY A 197 -8.77 5.93 -7.80
N SER A 198 -8.10 7.07 -8.03
CA SER A 198 -6.65 7.11 -8.18
C SER A 198 -5.90 6.77 -6.89
N MET A 199 -6.38 7.23 -5.72
CA MET A 199 -5.82 6.83 -4.42
C MET A 199 -5.98 5.34 -4.16
N SER A 200 -7.10 4.76 -4.58
CA SER A 200 -7.35 3.32 -4.40
C SER A 200 -6.38 2.44 -5.19
N LEU A 201 -5.81 2.95 -6.29
CA LEU A 201 -4.80 2.23 -7.09
C LEU A 201 -3.50 1.98 -6.32
N PHE A 202 -3.15 2.82 -5.36
CA PHE A 202 -1.94 2.59 -4.55
C PHE A 202 -2.02 1.30 -3.73
N PHE A 203 -3.22 0.81 -3.44
CA PHE A 203 -3.43 -0.46 -2.74
C PHE A 203 -3.31 -1.70 -3.63
N THR A 204 -3.22 -1.56 -4.95
CA THR A 204 -3.12 -2.71 -5.86
C THR A 204 -1.88 -3.57 -5.56
N GLY A 205 -0.74 -2.93 -5.30
CA GLY A 205 0.55 -3.60 -5.02
C GLY A 205 0.77 -4.06 -3.58
N SER A 206 -0.14 -3.72 -2.67
CA SER A 206 -0.05 -4.07 -1.24
C SER A 206 -1.12 -5.06 -0.79
N SER A 207 -1.98 -5.51 -1.71
CA SER A 207 -3.07 -6.46 -1.44
C SER A 207 -2.76 -7.88 -1.88
N THR A 208 -3.53 -8.83 -1.36
CA THR A 208 -3.53 -10.23 -1.84
C THR A 208 -4.45 -10.46 -3.05
N TYR A 209 -5.13 -9.42 -3.55
CA TYR A 209 -6.11 -9.55 -4.64
C TYR A 209 -5.49 -9.52 -6.02
N THR A 210 -4.32 -8.89 -6.17
CA THR A 210 -3.67 -8.73 -7.46
C THR A 210 -2.29 -9.38 -7.45
N ASN A 211 -1.83 -9.79 -8.62
CA ASN A 211 -0.45 -10.17 -8.87
C ASN A 211 0.19 -9.10 -9.79
N LEU A 212 1.49 -9.22 -10.08
CA LEU A 212 2.19 -8.25 -10.93
C LEU A 212 1.49 -7.96 -12.26
N SER A 213 0.95 -9.00 -12.92
CA SER A 213 0.20 -8.84 -14.17
C SER A 213 -1.13 -8.11 -13.97
N GLY A 214 -1.80 -8.36 -12.83
CA GLY A 214 -3.00 -7.63 -12.40
C GLY A 214 -2.73 -6.15 -12.16
N VAL A 215 -1.67 -5.81 -11.43
CA VAL A 215 -1.25 -4.41 -11.22
C VAL A 215 -0.98 -3.73 -12.56
N LYS A 216 -0.22 -4.37 -13.46
CA LYS A 216 0.05 -3.83 -14.80
C LYS A 216 -1.22 -3.61 -15.63
N LYS A 217 -2.25 -4.44 -15.44
CA LYS A 217 -3.55 -4.28 -16.10
C LYS A 217 -4.34 -3.10 -15.54
N GLU A 218 -4.24 -2.81 -14.24
CA GLU A 218 -4.93 -1.67 -13.62
C GLU A 218 -4.26 -0.32 -13.90
N MET A 219 -2.96 -0.33 -14.20
CA MET A 219 -2.21 0.89 -14.56
C MET A 219 -2.31 1.29 -16.03
N ARG A 220 -2.89 0.43 -16.88
CA ARG A 220 -3.10 0.68 -18.31
C ARG A 220 -4.53 1.10 -18.56
#